data_AF-A0A1E3X4E5-F1
#
_entry.id   AF-A0A1E3X4E5-F1
#
_cell.length_a   1.000
_cell.length_b   1.000
_cell.length_c   1.000
_cell.angle_alpha   90.00
_cell.angle_beta   90.00
_cell.angle_gamma   90.00
#
_symmetry.space_group_name_H-M   'P 1'
#
loop_
_entity.id
_entity.type
_entity.pdbx_description
1 polymer ?
#
loop_
_entity_poly.entity_id
_entity_poly.type
_entity_poly.pdbx_seq_one_letter_code
_entity_poly.pdbx_strand_id
1 'polypeptide(L)' 'MKTVDISSNILSIKELLDMAKEESLLVKTKDGESFVISSADEFDSEVELLRRNHKFLSMLDRFKSSDETIPIDEVEKNLR' A
#
# COMPACT_ATOMS: atom_id res chain seq x y z
N MET A 1 1.01 -9.32 -1.30
CA MET A 1 2.10 -8.32 -1.34
C MET A 1 3.27 -8.82 -0.52
N LYS A 2 4.42 -9.00 -1.16
CA LYS A 2 5.64 -9.58 -0.57
C LYS A 2 6.74 -8.54 -0.42
N THR A 3 7.44 -8.56 0.72
CA THR A 3 8.56 -7.65 0.95
C THR A 3 9.87 -8.28 0.47
N VAL A 4 10.66 -7.52 -0.28
CA VAL A 4 11.98 -7.90 -0.80
C VAL A 4 12.99 -6.85 -0.37
N ASP A 5 14.07 -7.31 0.25
CA ASP A 5 15.17 -6.43 0.65
C ASP A 5 16.32 -6.59 -0.35
N ILE A 6 16.58 -5.55 -1.15
CA ILE A 6 17.65 -5.57 -2.14
C ILE A 6 19.02 -5.15 -1.56
N SER A 7 19.07 -4.79 -0.27
CA SER A 7 20.33 -4.52 0.43
C SER A 7 21.12 -5.79 0.71
N SER A 8 20.41 -6.92 0.88
CA SER A 8 20.99 -8.21 1.25
C SER A 8 21.15 -9.15 0.06
N ASN A 9 20.35 -8.99 -1.00
CA ASN A 9 20.46 -9.78 -2.22
C ASN A 9 20.26 -8.87 -3.45
N ILE A 10 21.29 -8.74 -4.29
CA ILE A 10 21.24 -7.94 -5.51
C ILE A 10 20.42 -8.71 -6.55
N LEU A 11 19.12 -8.40 -6.62
CA LEU A 11 18.22 -8.94 -7.63
C LEU A 11 18.27 -8.07 -8.88
N SER A 12 18.24 -8.71 -10.04
CA SER A 12 18.08 -8.00 -11.31
C SER A 12 16.65 -7.46 -11.46
N ILE A 13 16.50 -6.41 -12.27
CA ILE A 13 15.17 -5.87 -12.61
C ILE A 13 14.27 -6.97 -13.20
N LYS A 14 14.82 -7.87 -14.00
CA LYS A 14 14.07 -8.98 -14.59
C LYS A 14 13.48 -9.90 -13.53
N GLU A 15 14.26 -10.27 -12.51
CA GLU A 15 13.78 -11.14 -11.43
C GLU A 15 12.69 -10.46 -10.60
N LEU A 16 12.85 -9.16 -10.31
CA LEU A 16 11.82 -8.38 -9.63
C LEU A 16 10.51 -8.32 -10.43
N LEU A 17 10.60 -8.13 -11.76
CA LEU A 17 9.43 -8.12 -12.63
C LEU A 17 8.78 -9.51 -12.76
N ASP A 18 9.57 -10.58 -12.83
CA ASP A 18 9.03 -11.94 -12.87
C ASP A 18 8.32 -12.30 -11.56
N MET A 19 8.84 -11.86 -10.42
CA MET A 19 8.18 -12.00 -9.12
C MET A 19 6.89 -11.17 -9.02
N ALA A 20 6.89 -9.95 -9.58
CA ALA A 20 5.75 -9.04 -9.54
C ALA A 20 4.56 -9.47 -10.42
N LYS A 21 4.74 -10.48 -11.29
CA LYS A 21 3.64 -11.07 -12.07
C LYS A 21 2.69 -11.92 -11.22
N GLU A 22 3.21 -12.54 -10.16
CA GLU A 22 2.44 -13.41 -9.28
C GLU A 22 1.80 -12.62 -8.14
N GLU A 23 2.53 -11.65 -7.57
CA GLU A 23 1.99 -10.71 -6.57
C GLU A 23 2.79 -9.40 -6.52
N SER A 24 2.14 -8.31 -6.11
CA SER A 24 2.80 -7.04 -5.80
C SER A 24 3.99 -7.20 -4.83
N LEU A 25 5.08 -6.49 -5.09
CA LEU A 25 6.30 -6.49 -4.28
C LEU A 25 6.55 -5.14 -3.62
N LEU A 26 6.95 -5.16 -2.35
CA LEU A 26 7.51 -4.02 -1.63
C LEU A 26 9.03 -4.18 -1.56
N VAL A 27 9.76 -3.39 -2.34
CA VAL A 27 11.22 -3.41 -2.41
C VAL A 27 11.82 -2.39 -1.46
N LYS A 28 12.68 -2.82 -0.54
CA LYS A 28 13.39 -1.95 0.40
C LYS A 28 14.85 -1.81 0.00
N THR A 29 15.33 -0.57 -0.13
CA THR A 29 16.75 -0.27 -0.36
C THR A 29 17.50 -0.22 0.96
N LYS A 30 18.84 -0.33 0.91
CA LYS A 30 19.67 -0.22 2.12
C LYS A 30 19.51 1.14 2.80
N ASP A 31 19.18 2.17 2.02
CA ASP A 31 19.08 3.55 2.47
C ASP A 31 17.71 3.85 3.12
N GLY A 32 16.86 2.83 3.25
CA GLY A 32 15.55 2.90 3.90
C GLY A 32 14.41 3.32 2.96
N GLU A 33 14.70 3.58 1.70
CA GLU A 33 13.68 3.88 0.69
C GLU A 33 12.88 2.62 0.38
N SER A 34 11.60 2.79 0.11
CA SER A 34 10.69 1.69 -0.22
C SER A 34 9.99 1.98 -1.53
N PHE A 35 9.99 1.00 -2.43
CA PHE A 35 9.36 1.05 -3.74
C PHE A 35 8.33 -0.07 -3.85
N VAL A 36 7.27 0.16 -4.61
CA VAL A 36 6.30 -0.88 -4.94
C VAL A 36 6.45 -1.25 -6.41
N ILE A 37 6.47 -2.55 -6.70
CA ILE A 37 6.45 -3.10 -8.05
C ILE A 37 5.23 -4.00 -8.15
N SER A 38 4.30 -3.66 -9.02
CA SER A 38 3.10 -4.45 -9.30
C SER A 38 2.84 -4.47 -10.80
N SER A 39 2.01 -5.40 -11.27
CA SER A 39 1.50 -5.28 -12.64
C SER A 39 0.67 -4.00 -12.77
N ALA A 40 0.82 -3.29 -13.88
CA ALA A 40 0.01 -2.10 -14.14
C ALA A 40 -1.50 -2.39 -14.07
N ASP A 41 -1.90 -3.58 -14.53
CA ASP A 41 -3.30 -4.04 -14.52
C ASP A 41 -3.79 -4.44 -13.11
N GLU A 42 -2.88 -4.78 -12.20
CA GLU A 42 -3.22 -5.18 -10.82
C GLU A 42 -3.72 -3.97 -10.02
N PHE A 43 -3.10 -2.80 -10.19
CA PHE A 43 -3.54 -1.58 -9.53
C PHE A 43 -4.93 -1.13 -9.97
N ASP A 44 -5.20 -1.15 -11.28
CA ASP A 44 -6.52 -0.83 -11.82
C ASP A 44 -7.59 -1.82 -11.32
N SER A 45 -7.21 -3.10 -11.22
CA SER A 45 -8.09 -4.15 -10.67
C SER A 45 -8.37 -3.95 -9.18
N GLU A 46 -7.38 -3.58 -8.38
CA GLU A 46 -7.52 -3.33 -6.94
C GLU A 46 -8.37 -2.08 -6.67
N VAL A 47 -8.16 -1.01 -7.45
CA VAL A 47 -8.99 0.20 -7.41
C VAL A 47 -10.43 -0.12 -7.79
N GLU A 48 -10.66 -0.93 -8.83
CA GLU A 48 -11.99 -1.38 -9.22
C GLU A 48 -12.65 -2.24 -8.13
N LEU A 49 -11.91 -3.13 -7.48
CA LEU A 49 -12.42 -3.96 -6.37
C LEU A 49 -12.78 -3.10 -5.15
N LEU A 50 -11.95 -2.12 -4.79
CA LEU A 50 -12.23 -1.17 -3.71
C LEU A 50 -13.43 -0.27 -4.02
N ARG A 51 -13.56 0.18 -5.28
CA ARG A 51 -14.71 0.96 -5.76
C ARG A 51 -16.02 0.13 -5.77
N ARG A 52 -15.93 -1.20 -5.90
CA ARG A 52 -17.09 -2.10 -5.81
C ARG A 52 -17.42 -2.51 -4.37
N ASN A 53 -16.53 -2.23 -3.41
CA ASN A 53 -16.79 -2.53 -2.01
C ASN A 53 -17.71 -1.46 -1.39
N HIS A 54 -19.02 -1.65 -1.56
CA HIS A 54 -20.04 -0.75 -1.03
C HIS A 54 -19.93 -0.49 0.48
N LYS A 55 -19.50 -1.48 1.26
CA LYS A 55 -19.32 -1.31 2.71
C LYS A 55 -18.17 -0.34 3.02
N PHE A 56 -17.07 -0.44 2.28
CA PHE A 56 -15.93 0.47 2.39
C PHE A 56 -16.30 1.89 1.95
N LEU A 57 -16.98 2.04 0.81
CA LEU A 57 -17.44 3.34 0.33
C LEU A 57 -18.41 4.02 1.30
N SER A 58 -19.40 3.29 1.83
CA SER A 58 -20.32 3.83 2.85
C SER A 58 -19.61 4.25 4.14
N MET A 59 -18.51 3.57 4.52
CA MET A 59 -17.68 3.98 5.65
C MET A 59 -16.95 5.29 5.36
N LEU A 60 -16.37 5.43 4.17
CA LEU A 60 -15.69 6.64 3.73
C LEU A 60 -16.66 7.83 3.62
N ASP A 61 -17.87 7.64 3.09
CA ASP A 61 -18.88 8.69 3.01
C ASP A 61 -19.30 9.18 4.41
N ARG A 62 -19.41 8.26 5.37
CA ARG A 62 -19.69 8.62 6.77
C ARG A 62 -18.56 9.44 7.39
N PHE A 63 -17.30 9.09 7.12
CA PHE A 63 -16.16 9.86 7.62
C PHE A 63 -16.02 11.21 6.93
N LYS A 64 -16.25 11.28 5.61
CA LYS A 64 -16.25 12.54 4.86
C LYS A 64 -17.32 13.52 5.34
N SER A 65 -18.45 13.00 5.80
CA SER A 65 -19.56 13.81 6.31
C SER A 65 -19.41 14.17 7.80
N SER A 66 -18.36 13.68 8.46
CA SER A 66 -18.06 13.98 9.86
C SER A 66 -17.09 15.16 9.94
N ASP A 67 -17.47 16.22 10.66
CA ASP A 67 -16.58 17.33 10.99
C ASP A 67 -15.69 17.03 12.22
N GLU A 68 -15.85 15.85 12.84
CA GLU A 68 -15.02 15.43 13.97
C GLU A 68 -13.61 15.13 13.51
N THR A 69 -12.70 16.03 13.86
CA THR A 69 -11.26 15.88 13.68
C THR A 69 -10.57 16.11 15.02
N ILE A 70 -9.52 15.34 15.30
CA ILE A 70 -8.68 15.53 16.48
C ILE A 70 -7.28 15.96 16.07
N PRO A 71 -6.61 16.87 16.81
CA PRO A 71 -5.23 17.24 16.56
C PRO A 71 -4.29 16.02 16.66
N ILE A 72 -3.20 16.04 15.88
CA ILE A 72 -2.24 14.92 15.84
C ILE A 72 -1.64 14.60 17.21
N ASP A 73 -1.38 15.61 18.04
CA ASP A 73 -0.87 15.45 19.41
C ASP A 73 -1.84 14.67 20.31
N GLU A 74 -3.15 14.77 20.03
CA GLU A 74 -4.19 14.05 20.75
C GLU A 74 -4.31 12.61 20.25
N VAL A 75 -4.12 12.37 18.94
CA VAL A 75 -4.03 11.03 18.36
C VAL A 75 -2.88 10.24 19.00
N GLU A 76 -1.69 10.84 19.11
CA GLU A 76 -0.51 10.19 19.67
C GLU A 76 -0.70 9.75 21.13
N LYS A 77 -1.46 10.51 21.92
CA LYS A 77 -1.79 10.16 23.31
C LYS A 77 -2.77 9.00 23.41
N ASN A 78 -3.71 8.88 22.48
CA ASN A 78 -4.73 7.82 22.48
C ASN A 78 -4.21 6.46 21.97
N LEU A 79 -3.06 6.44 21.29
CA LEU A 79 -2.43 5.24 20.75
C LEU A 79 -1.36 4.61 21.67
N ARG A 80 -1.06 5.24 22.81
CA ARG A 80 -0.09 4.77 23.82
C ARG A 80 -0.79 4.21 25.05
#